data_AF-A0A9P5L4Q2-F1
#
_entry.id   AF-A0A9P5L4Q2-F1
#
_cell.length_a   1.000
_cell.length_b   1.000
_cell.length_c   1.000
_cell.angle_alpha   90.00
_cell.angle_beta   90.00
_cell.angle_gamma   90.00
#
_symmetry.space_group_name_H-M   'P 1'
#
loop_
_entity.id
_entity.type
_entity.pdbx_description
1 polymer ?
#
loop_
_entity_poly.entity_id
_entity_poly.type
_entity_poly.pdbx_seq_one_letter_code
_entity_poly.pdbx_strand_id
1 'polypeptide(L)'
;MKMIYDRGDPRQAWDNRLSVREDQYVGGKVKLPAASEIPNIELQVINFHRPVFGTFHAKFTVIDRRMALIQSSNIQDNDNLEMLSHIEGPIVDSFYDAALLSWGKALDPPFPLLNSPAKEAPIPCHEERNGGISTENGDKALPEHTTNSPHYDRDFEQEARRVNDCIHPQGDETRTQAVSRHLSM
;
A
#
# COMPACT_ATOMS: atom_id res chain seq x y z
N MET A 1 -9.44 -6.64 -6.73
CA MET A 1 -8.49 -6.50 -5.61
C MET A 1 -8.67 -7.64 -4.61
N LYS A 2 -7.58 -8.21 -4.09
CA LYS A 2 -7.62 -9.19 -2.99
C LYS A 2 -6.90 -8.58 -1.78
N MET A 3 -7.55 -8.53 -0.63
CA MET A 3 -7.06 -7.87 0.59
C MET A 3 -6.99 -8.86 1.74
N ILE A 4 -5.89 -8.82 2.49
CA ILE A 4 -5.69 -9.61 3.70
C ILE A 4 -5.48 -8.65 4.85
N TYR A 5 -6.18 -8.87 5.96
CA TYR A 5 -5.89 -8.20 7.23
C TYR A 5 -5.81 -9.22 8.36
N ASP A 6 -5.27 -8.79 9.49
CA ASP A 6 -5.22 -9.61 10.71
C ASP A 6 -6.12 -9.02 11.80
N ARG A 7 -7.14 -9.78 12.18
CA ARG A 7 -7.76 -9.71 13.49
C ARG A 7 -8.04 -11.10 14.04
N GLY A 8 -7.80 -11.26 15.34
CA GLY A 8 -8.23 -12.44 16.07
C GLY A 8 -9.75 -12.63 16.04
N ASP A 9 -10.18 -13.83 15.67
CA ASP A 9 -11.55 -14.31 15.65
C ASP A 9 -11.58 -15.75 16.19
N PRO A 10 -12.48 -16.11 17.12
CA PRO A 10 -12.54 -17.45 17.70
C PRO A 10 -12.65 -18.60 16.67
N ARG A 11 -13.22 -18.34 15.48
CA ARG A 11 -13.31 -19.34 14.39
C ARG A 11 -11.94 -19.75 13.84
N GLN A 12 -10.90 -18.96 14.08
CA GLN A 12 -9.52 -19.24 13.68
C GLN A 12 -8.85 -20.35 14.50
N ALA A 13 -9.56 -20.95 15.47
CA ALA A 13 -9.17 -22.23 16.04
C ALA A 13 -9.31 -23.41 15.05
N TRP A 14 -10.13 -23.26 13.99
CA TRP A 14 -10.35 -24.29 12.95
C TRP A 14 -9.84 -23.87 11.56
N ASP A 15 -10.14 -22.65 11.12
CA ASP A 15 -9.63 -22.10 9.85
C ASP A 15 -9.00 -20.74 10.07
N ASN A 16 -7.68 -20.68 9.91
CA ASN A 16 -6.90 -19.47 10.11
C ASN A 16 -7.22 -18.38 9.07
N ARG A 17 -7.81 -18.73 7.93
CA ARG A 17 -8.11 -17.82 6.81
C ARG A 17 -9.61 -17.70 6.65
N LEU A 18 -10.21 -16.67 7.24
CA LEU A 18 -11.65 -16.48 7.17
C LEU A 18 -12.01 -15.52 6.02
N SER A 19 -12.81 -15.97 5.05
CA SER A 19 -13.40 -15.07 4.07
C SER A 19 -14.35 -14.10 4.76
N VAL A 20 -14.24 -12.82 4.41
CA VAL A 20 -15.02 -11.73 5.02
C VAL A 20 -16.01 -11.22 3.99
N ARG A 21 -17.29 -11.26 4.37
CA ARG A 21 -18.37 -10.77 3.51
C ARG A 21 -18.46 -9.24 3.56
N GLU A 22 -19.10 -8.66 2.57
CA GLU A 22 -19.31 -7.20 2.46
C GLU A 22 -19.95 -6.59 3.71
N ASP A 23 -21.04 -7.18 4.21
CA ASP A 23 -21.70 -6.74 5.45
C ASP A 23 -20.78 -6.71 6.67
N GLN A 24 -19.72 -7.54 6.67
CA GLN A 24 -18.74 -7.61 7.74
C GLN A 24 -17.60 -6.62 7.59
N TYR A 25 -17.10 -6.39 6.37
CA TYR A 25 -15.98 -5.46 6.16
C TYR A 25 -16.42 -4.00 6.04
N VAL A 26 -17.64 -3.73 5.56
CA VAL A 26 -18.23 -2.39 5.54
C VAL A 26 -18.56 -1.97 6.97
N GLY A 27 -19.08 -2.91 7.75
CA GLY A 27 -19.38 -2.73 9.16
C GLY A 27 -18.15 -2.78 10.09
N GLY A 28 -18.40 -2.43 11.36
CA GLY A 28 -17.48 -2.68 12.45
C GLY A 28 -16.19 -1.84 12.42
N LYS A 29 -15.05 -2.51 12.60
CA LYS A 29 -13.73 -1.86 12.79
C LYS A 29 -12.85 -1.88 11.53
N VAL A 30 -13.29 -2.47 10.42
CA VAL A 30 -12.51 -2.52 9.17
C VAL A 30 -12.90 -1.34 8.26
N LYS A 31 -14.21 -1.08 8.12
CA LYS A 31 -14.76 0.09 7.40
C LYS A 31 -14.24 0.22 5.96
N LEU A 32 -14.15 -0.90 5.24
CA LEU A 32 -13.84 -0.88 3.80
C LEU A 32 -15.08 -0.42 3.01
N PRO A 33 -14.89 0.23 1.84
CA PRO A 33 -16.00 0.70 1.03
C PRO A 33 -16.86 -0.47 0.54
N ALA A 34 -18.17 -0.23 0.41
CA ALA A 34 -19.09 -1.17 -0.21
C ALA A 34 -18.82 -1.27 -1.72
N ALA A 35 -19.20 -2.40 -2.33
CA ALA A 35 -19.05 -2.63 -3.77
C ALA A 35 -19.78 -1.56 -4.61
N SER A 36 -20.87 -0.99 -4.09
CA SER A 36 -21.58 0.12 -4.73
C SER A 36 -20.77 1.42 -4.80
N GLU A 37 -19.82 1.62 -3.89
CA GLU A 37 -18.95 2.81 -3.84
C GLU A 37 -17.74 2.65 -4.77
N ILE A 38 -17.35 1.41 -5.07
CA ILE A 38 -16.22 1.06 -5.94
C ILE A 38 -16.64 0.10 -7.07
N PRO A 39 -17.57 0.53 -7.96
CA PRO A 39 -18.23 -0.38 -8.91
C PRO A 39 -17.30 -1.05 -9.93
N ASN A 40 -16.10 -0.51 -10.13
CA ASN A 40 -15.10 -1.03 -11.06
C ASN A 40 -14.04 -1.92 -10.37
N ILE A 41 -14.19 -2.16 -9.07
CA ILE A 41 -13.24 -2.94 -8.28
C ILE A 41 -14.00 -4.09 -7.62
N GLU A 42 -13.70 -5.30 -8.07
CA GLU A 42 -14.13 -6.48 -7.34
C GLU A 42 -13.23 -6.68 -6.10
N LEU A 43 -13.74 -6.39 -4.90
CA LEU A 43 -13.01 -6.51 -3.64
C LEU A 43 -13.31 -7.84 -2.95
N GLN A 44 -12.25 -8.62 -2.69
CA GLN A 44 -12.33 -9.82 -1.85
C GLN A 44 -11.41 -9.70 -0.66
N VAL A 45 -11.93 -10.09 0.51
CA VAL A 45 -11.25 -9.84 1.79
C VAL A 45 -11.13 -11.14 2.58
N ILE A 46 -9.94 -11.40 3.11
CA ILE A 46 -9.70 -12.49 4.08
C ILE A 46 -9.13 -11.91 5.36
N ASN A 47 -9.67 -12.37 6.49
CA ASN A 47 -9.06 -12.18 7.80
C ASN A 47 -8.15 -13.38 8.10
N PHE A 48 -6.83 -13.14 8.09
CA PHE A 48 -5.82 -14.16 8.35
C PHE A 48 -5.12 -13.91 9.69
N HIS A 49 -5.23 -14.89 10.59
CA HIS A 49 -4.54 -14.85 11.89
C HIS A 49 -4.13 -16.26 12.30
N ARG A 50 -2.98 -16.39 12.97
CA ARG A 50 -2.53 -17.65 13.56
C ARG A 50 -2.33 -17.46 15.07
N PRO A 51 -3.32 -17.79 15.91
CA PRO A 51 -3.29 -17.49 17.35
C PRO A 51 -2.00 -17.89 18.08
N VAL A 52 -1.42 -19.04 17.71
CA VAL A 52 -0.19 -19.57 18.33
C VAL A 52 1.08 -18.89 17.82
N PHE A 53 1.08 -18.38 16.59
CA PHE A 53 2.27 -17.84 15.92
C PHE A 53 2.29 -16.31 15.87
N GLY A 54 1.36 -15.65 16.56
CA GLY A 54 1.25 -14.20 16.62
C GLY A 54 0.54 -13.58 15.42
N THR A 55 0.72 -12.27 15.28
CA THR A 55 0.03 -11.49 14.26
C THR A 55 0.72 -11.58 12.89
N PHE A 56 -0.06 -11.59 11.82
CA PHE A 56 0.41 -11.41 10.46
C PHE A 56 0.93 -9.99 10.26
N HIS A 57 2.26 -9.85 10.33
CA HIS A 57 2.93 -8.54 10.38
C HIS A 57 3.45 -8.06 9.00
N ALA A 58 2.94 -8.62 7.90
CA ALA A 58 3.34 -8.19 6.56
C ALA A 58 2.48 -7.01 6.07
N LYS A 59 3.13 -5.96 5.56
CA LYS A 59 2.48 -4.82 4.89
C LYS A 59 3.16 -4.61 3.56
N PHE A 60 2.54 -5.13 2.53
CA PHE A 60 2.95 -4.87 1.18
C PHE A 60 1.76 -5.02 0.24
N THR A 61 1.84 -4.36 -0.89
CA THR A 61 0.88 -4.47 -1.98
C THR A 61 1.63 -4.84 -3.26
N VAL A 62 1.11 -5.79 -4.01
CA VAL A 62 1.62 -6.13 -5.35
C VAL A 62 0.66 -5.59 -6.37
N ILE A 63 1.17 -4.77 -7.29
CA ILE A 63 0.39 -4.11 -8.35
C ILE A 63 0.82 -4.71 -9.69
N ASP A 64 -0.16 -5.24 -10.43
CA ASP A 64 -0.01 -5.84 -11.75
C ASP A 64 1.11 -6.89 -11.88
N ARG A 65 1.60 -7.44 -10.76
CA ARG A 65 2.80 -8.30 -10.75
C ARG A 65 3.99 -7.63 -11.48
N ARG A 66 4.09 -6.30 -11.39
CA ARG A 66 5.20 -5.48 -11.91
C ARG A 66 5.88 -4.66 -10.83
N MET A 67 5.11 -4.32 -9.80
CA MET A 67 5.52 -3.47 -8.71
C MET A 67 5.12 -4.09 -7.38
N ALA A 68 5.98 -3.95 -6.37
CA ALA A 68 5.63 -4.19 -4.98
C ALA A 68 5.92 -2.92 -4.16
N LEU A 69 4.94 -2.50 -3.36
CA LEU A 69 5.11 -1.45 -2.36
C LEU A 69 5.23 -2.12 -1.00
N ILE A 70 6.32 -1.88 -0.28
CA ILE A 70 6.53 -2.36 1.08
C ILE A 70 6.42 -1.17 2.01
N GLN A 71 5.57 -1.26 3.02
CA GLN A 71 5.28 -0.15 3.92
C GLN A 71 5.56 -0.55 5.36
N SER A 72 6.03 0.37 6.19
CA SER A 72 6.07 0.16 7.64
C SER A 72 4.75 0.54 8.32
N SER A 73 3.94 1.39 7.67
CA SER A 73 2.62 1.78 8.15
C SER A 73 1.56 0.70 7.94
N ASN A 74 0.65 0.56 8.90
CA ASN A 74 -0.61 -0.13 8.69
C ASN A 74 -1.58 0.78 7.93
N ILE A 75 -2.55 0.21 7.23
CA ILE A 75 -3.71 0.97 6.73
C ILE A 75 -4.61 1.27 7.94
N GLN A 76 -4.32 2.35 8.65
CA GLN A 76 -4.97 2.81 9.87
C GLN A 76 -5.07 4.34 9.87
N ASP A 77 -5.99 4.86 10.68
CA ASP A 77 -6.22 6.29 10.87
C ASP A 77 -5.23 6.82 11.94
N ASN A 78 -3.95 6.89 11.58
CA ASN A 78 -2.89 7.40 12.45
C ASN A 78 -1.76 8.05 11.62
N ASP A 79 -1.41 9.27 11.99
CA ASP A 79 -0.38 10.08 11.33
C ASP A 79 1.02 9.74 11.89
N ASN A 80 1.61 8.64 11.41
CA ASN A 80 3.00 8.31 11.74
C ASN A 80 3.94 8.63 10.58
N LEU A 81 5.13 9.14 10.91
CA LEU A 81 6.26 9.08 9.98
C LEU A 81 6.70 7.63 9.80
N GLU A 82 6.56 7.13 8.58
CA GLU A 82 6.81 5.76 8.21
C GLU A 82 7.61 5.71 6.89
N MET A 83 8.13 4.54 6.53
CA MET A 83 8.88 4.34 5.30
C MET A 83 8.08 3.49 4.32
N LEU A 84 8.13 3.87 3.04
CA LEU A 84 7.61 3.10 1.92
C LEU A 84 8.74 2.85 0.92
N SER A 85 8.93 1.59 0.57
CA SER A 85 9.88 1.18 -0.46
C SER A 85 9.13 0.71 -1.70
N HIS A 86 9.42 1.34 -2.83
CA HIS A 86 8.97 0.92 -4.14
C HIS A 86 9.99 -0.07 -4.73
N ILE A 87 9.52 -1.29 -5.04
CA ILE A 87 10.34 -2.39 -5.57
C ILE A 87 9.79 -2.85 -6.93
N GLU A 88 10.69 -3.03 -7.91
CA GLU A 88 10.37 -3.49 -9.26
C GLU A 88 11.32 -4.60 -9.74
N GLY A 89 10.98 -5.22 -10.87
CA GLY A 89 11.76 -6.25 -11.53
C GLY A 89 11.47 -7.67 -11.04
N PRO A 90 12.32 -8.66 -11.37
CA PRO A 90 12.03 -10.08 -11.12
C PRO A 90 11.73 -10.44 -9.67
N ILE A 91 12.21 -9.64 -8.69
CA ILE A 91 11.95 -9.87 -7.27
C ILE A 91 10.45 -9.72 -6.91
N VAL A 92 9.67 -8.99 -7.72
CA VAL A 92 8.22 -8.83 -7.52
C VAL A 92 7.50 -10.18 -7.58
N ASP A 93 8.01 -11.15 -8.35
CA ASP A 93 7.46 -12.51 -8.36
C ASP A 93 7.51 -13.18 -6.97
N SER A 94 8.56 -12.92 -6.17
CA SER A 94 8.65 -13.43 -4.80
C SER A 94 7.59 -12.82 -3.87
N PHE A 95 7.29 -11.53 -4.02
CA PHE A 95 6.21 -10.88 -3.26
C PHE A 95 4.84 -11.39 -3.70
N TYR A 96 4.65 -11.61 -5.00
CA TYR A 96 3.43 -12.18 -5.55
C TYR A 96 3.20 -13.61 -5.00
N ASP A 97 4.23 -14.46 -4.99
CA ASP A 97 4.17 -15.80 -4.41
C ASP A 97 3.85 -15.74 -2.90
N ALA A 98 4.50 -14.84 -2.16
CA ALA A 98 4.20 -14.64 -0.74
C ALA A 98 2.74 -14.20 -0.51
N ALA A 99 2.18 -13.34 -1.37
CA ALA A 99 0.79 -12.93 -1.31
C ALA A 99 -0.16 -14.11 -1.59
N LEU A 100 0.13 -14.95 -2.59
CA LEU A 100 -0.64 -16.15 -2.91
C LEU A 100 -0.61 -17.18 -1.77
N LEU A 101 0.56 -17.43 -1.19
CA LEU A 101 0.71 -18.34 -0.05
C LEU A 101 -0.02 -17.82 1.20
N SER A 102 0.03 -16.51 1.43
CA SER A 102 -0.71 -15.86 2.51
C SER A 102 -2.21 -15.99 2.29
N TRP A 103 -2.69 -15.74 1.06
CA TRP A 103 -4.09 -15.88 0.67
C TRP A 103 -4.62 -17.30 0.85
N GLY A 104 -3.87 -18.30 0.39
CA GLY A 104 -4.07 -19.72 0.69
C GLY A 104 -5.45 -20.30 0.37
N LYS A 105 -6.26 -19.64 -0.46
CA LYS A 105 -7.57 -20.09 -0.96
C LYS A 105 -7.59 -20.03 -2.48
N ALA A 106 -8.52 -20.76 -3.10
CA ALA A 106 -8.76 -20.62 -4.53
C ALA A 106 -9.14 -19.16 -4.86
N LEU A 107 -8.60 -18.64 -5.95
CA LEU A 107 -8.92 -17.31 -6.46
C LEU A 107 -10.06 -17.43 -7.46
N ASP A 108 -11.17 -16.75 -7.19
CA ASP A 108 -12.30 -16.65 -8.09
C ASP A 108 -12.76 -15.19 -8.12
N PRO A 109 -12.49 -14.40 -9.16
CA PRO A 109 -11.73 -14.75 -10.35
C PRO A 109 -10.23 -14.90 -10.04
N PRO A 110 -9.48 -15.62 -10.90
CA PRO A 110 -8.02 -15.65 -10.84
C PRO A 110 -7.43 -14.27 -11.15
N PHE A 111 -6.18 -14.04 -10.75
CA PHE A 111 -5.48 -12.81 -11.13
C PHE A 111 -5.22 -12.77 -12.64
N PRO A 112 -5.48 -11.63 -13.32
CA PRO A 112 -5.28 -11.52 -14.77
C PRO A 112 -3.85 -11.84 -15.23
N LEU A 113 -2.85 -11.53 -14.41
CA LEU A 113 -1.42 -11.64 -14.73
C LEU A 113 -0.75 -12.88 -14.12
N LEU A 114 -1.55 -13.91 -13.80
CA LEU A 114 -1.06 -15.17 -13.25
C LEU A 114 -0.03 -15.87 -14.15
N ASN A 115 -0.18 -15.77 -15.47
CA ASN A 115 0.72 -16.37 -16.46
C ASN A 115 1.72 -15.36 -17.06
N SER A 116 1.91 -14.21 -16.41
CA SER A 116 2.79 -13.15 -16.90
C SER A 116 3.74 -12.70 -15.79
N PRO A 117 4.83 -13.44 -15.54
CA PRO A 117 5.78 -13.14 -14.47
C PRO A 117 6.48 -11.79 -14.66
N ALA A 118 6.84 -11.15 -13.55
CA ALA A 118 7.58 -9.89 -13.55
C ALA A 118 8.93 -10.05 -14.28
N LYS A 119 9.56 -11.22 -14.14
CA LYS A 119 10.83 -11.54 -14.83
C LYS A 119 10.79 -11.38 -16.35
N GLU A 120 9.63 -11.58 -16.99
CA GLU A 120 9.46 -11.51 -18.44
C GLU A 120 9.00 -10.14 -18.93
N ALA A 121 8.75 -9.21 -18.01
CA ALA A 121 8.25 -7.87 -18.32
C ALA A 121 9.37 -6.82 -18.26
N PRO A 122 9.22 -5.69 -18.98
CA PRO A 122 10.08 -4.54 -18.77
C PRO A 122 9.93 -4.01 -17.34
N ILE A 123 11.00 -3.42 -16.81
CA ILE A 123 10.99 -2.76 -15.50
C ILE A 123 10.39 -1.37 -15.69
N PRO A 124 9.27 -1.01 -15.02
CA PRO A 124 8.56 0.24 -15.29
C PRO A 124 9.41 1.50 -15.11
N CYS A 125 10.24 1.60 -14.05
CA CYS A 125 11.14 2.74 -13.85
C CYS A 125 12.28 2.83 -14.88
N HIS A 126 12.48 1.81 -15.72
CA HIS A 126 13.51 1.78 -16.76
C HIS A 126 12.97 2.12 -18.16
N GLU A 127 11.64 2.19 -18.37
CA GLU A 127 11.12 2.77 -19.61
C GLU A 127 11.53 4.25 -19.64
N GLU A 128 12.12 4.67 -20.77
CA GLU A 128 12.92 5.89 -20.90
C GLU A 128 12.37 7.05 -20.08
N ARG A 129 13.11 7.41 -19.02
CA ARG A 129 12.91 8.62 -18.24
C ARG A 129 13.05 9.78 -19.22
N ASN A 130 11.93 10.25 -19.79
CA ASN A 130 11.90 11.44 -20.62
C ASN A 130 12.56 12.55 -19.79
N GLY A 131 13.76 12.98 -20.20
CA GLY A 131 14.72 13.76 -19.41
C GLY A 131 14.30 15.21 -19.17
N GLY A 132 13.05 15.43 -18.76
CA GLY A 132 12.41 16.74 -18.65
C GLY A 132 11.84 17.06 -17.28
N ILE A 133 11.93 16.19 -16.27
CA ILE A 133 11.54 16.60 -14.92
C ILE A 133 12.74 17.25 -14.25
N SER A 134 12.78 18.57 -14.31
CA SER A 134 13.71 19.40 -13.55
C SER A 134 13.78 18.92 -12.10
N THR A 135 14.98 18.56 -11.67
CA THR A 135 15.35 18.45 -10.25
C THR A 135 15.60 19.82 -9.63
N GLU A 136 15.46 20.88 -10.42
CA GLU A 136 15.50 22.25 -9.93
C GLU A 136 14.20 22.53 -9.17
N ASN A 137 14.38 22.78 -7.86
CA ASN A 137 13.38 23.42 -7.03
C ASN A 137 12.82 24.63 -7.79
N GLY A 138 11.53 24.59 -8.15
CA GLY A 138 10.76 25.80 -8.01
C GLY A 138 10.76 26.11 -6.52
N ASP A 139 11.17 27.31 -6.09
CA ASP A 139 11.34 27.78 -4.71
C ASP A 139 10.12 27.62 -3.76
N LYS A 140 9.10 26.82 -4.13
CA LYS A 140 7.86 26.63 -3.38
C LYS A 140 7.68 25.16 -3.06
N ALA A 141 7.72 24.84 -1.77
CA ALA A 141 7.28 23.55 -1.25
C ALA A 141 5.87 23.24 -1.76
N LEU A 142 5.67 22.00 -2.23
CA LEU A 142 4.35 21.54 -2.65
C LEU A 142 3.40 21.47 -1.44
N PRO A 143 2.12 21.86 -1.59
CA PRO A 143 1.13 21.71 -0.53
C PRO A 143 1.00 20.24 -0.11
N GLU A 144 0.97 20.00 1.20
CA GLU A 144 0.78 18.67 1.78
C GLU A 144 -0.59 18.09 1.42
N HIS A 145 -0.61 16.80 1.06
CA HIS A 145 -1.84 16.06 0.88
C HIS A 145 -2.45 15.72 2.25
N THR A 146 -3.66 16.22 2.53
CA THR A 146 -4.41 15.87 3.76
C THR A 146 -5.85 15.51 3.43
N THR A 147 -6.57 14.92 4.39
CA THR A 147 -8.00 14.62 4.25
C THR A 147 -8.85 15.86 3.96
N ASN A 148 -8.44 17.04 4.43
CA ASN A 148 -9.12 18.31 4.21
C ASN A 148 -8.61 19.08 2.98
N SER A 149 -7.45 18.71 2.44
CA SER A 149 -6.82 19.32 1.26
C SER A 149 -6.20 18.23 0.39
N PRO A 150 -7.03 17.48 -0.38
CA PRO A 150 -6.54 16.38 -1.19
C PRO A 150 -5.80 16.90 -2.44
N HIS A 151 -4.61 16.38 -2.66
CA HIS A 151 -3.79 16.62 -3.85
C HIS A 151 -3.44 15.30 -4.54
N TYR A 152 -4.04 15.02 -5.70
CA TYR A 152 -3.75 13.81 -6.47
C TYR A 152 -2.79 14.12 -7.60
N ASP A 153 -1.59 13.56 -7.52
CA ASP A 153 -0.55 13.72 -8.55
C ASP A 153 -0.76 12.73 -9.71
N ARG A 154 -0.21 13.06 -10.87
CA ARG A 154 -0.39 12.24 -12.10
C ARG A 154 0.49 11.00 -12.14
N ASP A 155 1.59 11.04 -11.40
CA ASP A 155 2.59 9.98 -11.37
C ASP A 155 3.19 9.88 -9.95
N PHE A 156 3.76 8.71 -9.66
CA PHE A 156 4.38 8.42 -8.37
C PHE A 156 5.59 9.31 -8.07
N GLU A 157 6.28 9.84 -9.09
CA GLU A 157 7.44 10.70 -8.87
C GLU A 157 7.00 12.05 -8.29
N GLN A 158 5.92 12.63 -8.81
CA GLN A 158 5.31 13.85 -8.27
C GLN A 158 4.72 13.63 -6.88
N GLU A 159 4.06 12.49 -6.64
CA GLU A 159 3.55 12.14 -5.31
C GLU A 159 4.70 12.00 -4.30
N ALA A 160 5.76 11.28 -4.66
CA ALA A 160 6.95 11.13 -3.81
C ALA A 160 7.64 12.47 -3.55
N ARG A 161 7.69 13.37 -4.55
CA ARG A 161 8.18 14.74 -4.36
C ARG A 161 7.35 15.50 -3.34
N ARG A 162 6.02 15.50 -3.47
CA ARG A 162 5.13 16.18 -2.51
C ARG A 162 5.29 15.63 -1.09
N VAL A 163 5.34 14.31 -0.94
CA VAL A 163 5.54 13.67 0.38
C VAL A 163 6.89 14.04 0.97
N ASN A 164 7.95 14.01 0.18
CA ASN A 164 9.28 14.41 0.63
C ASN A 164 9.33 15.90 1.00
N ASP A 165 8.68 16.78 0.23
CA ASP A 165 8.55 18.23 0.52
C ASP A 165 7.96 18.52 1.91
N CYS A 166 7.12 17.64 2.44
CA CYS A 166 6.49 17.81 3.76
C CYS A 166 7.49 17.73 4.92
N ILE A 167 8.63 17.06 4.72
CA ILE A 167 9.72 16.94 5.71
C ILE A 167 10.92 17.85 5.40
N HIS A 168 10.81 18.71 4.38
CA HIS A 168 11.83 19.72 4.09
C HIS A 168 11.74 20.89 5.08
N PRO A 169 12.88 21.44 5.52
CA PRO A 169 12.90 22.62 6.37
C PRO A 169 12.21 23.85 5.77
N GLN A 170 11.31 24.45 6.54
CA GLN A 170 10.61 25.70 6.31
C GLN A 170 11.17 26.80 7.23
N GLY A 171 11.58 27.93 6.66
CA GLY A 171 12.08 29.07 7.42
C GLY A 171 13.43 28.78 8.11
N ASP A 172 13.47 28.92 9.43
CA ASP A 172 14.65 28.71 10.27
C ASP A 172 14.70 27.33 10.94
N GLU A 173 13.78 26.41 10.59
CA GLU A 173 13.75 25.09 11.19
C GLU A 173 14.98 24.24 10.81
N THR A 174 15.45 23.46 11.76
CA THR A 174 16.43 22.40 11.51
C THR A 174 15.76 21.20 10.83
N ARG A 175 16.55 20.35 10.15
CA ARG A 175 16.05 19.09 9.60
C ARG A 175 15.35 18.22 10.66
N THR A 176 15.88 18.18 11.88
CA THR A 176 15.26 17.43 12.98
C THR A 176 13.91 18.02 13.34
N GLN A 177 13.76 19.34 13.41
CA GLN A 177 12.48 20.00 13.69
C GLN A 177 11.45 19.73 12.58
N ALA A 178 11.86 19.80 11.31
CA ALA A 178 11.00 19.51 10.17
C ALA A 178 10.43 18.08 10.22
N VAL A 179 11.26 17.10 10.63
CA VAL A 179 10.85 15.71 10.81
C VAL A 179 10.00 15.53 12.08
N SER A 180 10.41 16.14 13.19
CA SER A 180 9.71 16.03 14.49
C SER A 180 8.30 16.62 14.48
N ARG A 181 8.00 17.58 13.57
CA ARG A 181 6.65 18.08 13.31
C ARG A 181 5.65 16.95 13.01
N HIS A 182 6.11 15.89 12.35
CA HIS A 182 5.31 14.73 11.95
C HIS A 182 5.43 13.54 12.90
N LEU A 183 6.21 13.67 13.97
CA LEU A 183 6.41 12.63 14.99
C LEU A 183 5.70 12.95 16.31
N SER A 184 5.21 14.18 16.47
CA SER A 184 4.64 14.68 17.73
C SER A 184 3.11 14.61 17.69
N MET A 185 2.57 13.45 18.06
CA MET A 185 1.17 13.28 18.48
C MET A 185 1.08 13.08 19.99
#